data_AF-G9X2M5-F1
#
_entry.id   AF-G9X2M5-F1
#
_cell.length_a   1.000
_cell.length_b   1.000
_cell.length_c   1.000
_cell.angle_alpha   90.00
_cell.angle_beta   90.00
_cell.angle_gamma   90.00
#
_symmetry.space_group_name_H-M   'P 1'
#
loop_
_entity.id
_entity.type
_entity.pdbx_description
1 polymer ?
#
loop_
_entity_poly.entity_id
_entity_poly.type
_entity_poly.pdbx_seq_one_letter_code
_entity_poly.pdbx_strand_id
1 'polypeptide(L)'
;MDKEDWPPLTKEFFEPGSPYSCWLREQLYGEGTNGSFGGKTHGLFKKHNVQNYSDDNLREITMNFRGLDGLPEDLRKVAVDIIKLELDENFEFLFREV
;
A
#
# COMPACT_ATOMS: atom_id res chain seq x y z
N MET A 1 12.79 -20.97 9.85
CA MET A 1 13.19 -19.56 10.03
C MET A 1 11.95 -18.88 10.55
N ASP A 2 11.85 -18.76 11.86
CA ASP A 2 10.70 -18.17 12.52
C ASP A 2 10.71 -16.65 12.27
N LYS A 3 9.52 -16.06 12.12
CA LYS A 3 9.32 -14.63 11.81
C LYS A 3 9.82 -13.69 12.92
N GLU A 4 10.24 -14.22 14.07
CA GLU A 4 10.51 -13.46 15.30
C GLU A 4 11.78 -12.58 15.27
N ASP A 5 12.69 -12.77 14.30
CA ASP A 5 13.97 -12.03 14.25
C ASP A 5 14.08 -11.00 13.13
N TRP A 6 13.02 -10.77 12.36
CA TRP A 6 13.07 -9.76 11.28
C TRP A 6 12.82 -8.37 11.88
N PRO A 7 13.64 -7.36 11.54
CA PRO A 7 13.35 -6.00 11.96
C PRO A 7 11.96 -5.61 11.46
N PRO A 8 11.18 -4.86 12.26
CA PRO A 8 9.84 -4.43 11.87
C PRO A 8 9.92 -3.67 10.55
N LEU A 9 8.91 -3.84 9.71
CA LEU A 9 8.88 -3.15 8.43
C LEU A 9 8.75 -1.65 8.69
N THR A 10 9.55 -0.87 7.98
CA THR A 10 9.47 0.59 7.99
C THR A 10 9.07 1.09 6.62
N LYS A 11 8.64 2.36 6.52
CA LYS A 11 8.27 2.95 5.22
C LYS A 11 9.40 2.89 4.18
N GLU A 12 10.66 2.87 4.63
CA GLU A 12 11.85 2.80 3.78
C GLU A 12 11.91 1.51 2.94
N PHE A 13 11.29 0.43 3.42
CA PHE A 13 11.16 -0.82 2.65
C PHE A 13 10.29 -0.65 1.41
N PHE A 14 9.43 0.37 1.35
CA PHE A 14 8.49 0.61 0.25
C PHE A 14 8.96 1.73 -0.70
N GLU A 15 10.21 2.18 -0.55
CA GLU A 15 10.82 3.17 -1.47
C GLU A 15 10.96 2.61 -2.90
N PRO A 16 11.04 3.50 -3.91
CA PRO A 16 11.09 3.09 -5.32
C PRO A 16 12.19 2.07 -5.62
N GLY A 17 11.82 1.02 -6.35
CA GLY A 17 12.74 -0.04 -6.78
C GLY A 17 12.89 -1.18 -5.78
N SER A 18 12.26 -1.12 -4.60
CA SER A 18 12.22 -2.24 -3.68
C SER A 18 11.20 -3.31 -4.14
N PRO A 19 11.40 -4.60 -3.80
CA PRO A 19 10.39 -5.63 -4.04
C PRO A 19 9.04 -5.33 -3.38
N TYR A 20 9.06 -4.75 -2.17
CA TYR A 20 7.84 -4.37 -1.46
C TYR A 20 7.09 -3.21 -2.13
N SER A 21 7.79 -2.28 -2.80
CA SER A 21 7.16 -1.21 -3.58
C SER A 21 6.38 -1.77 -4.77
N CYS A 22 6.96 -2.73 -5.51
CA CYS A 22 6.28 -3.40 -6.62
C CYS A 22 5.06 -4.19 -6.14
N TRP A 23 5.22 -4.98 -5.07
CA TRP A 23 4.14 -5.75 -4.48
C TRP A 23 2.99 -4.85 -3.99
N LEU A 24 3.31 -3.78 -3.25
CA LEU A 24 2.29 -2.89 -2.69
C LEU A 24 1.51 -2.16 -3.79
N ARG A 25 2.20 -1.79 -4.88
CA ARG A 25 1.56 -1.21 -6.07
C ARG A 25 0.48 -2.15 -6.64
N GLU A 26 0.80 -3.43 -6.78
CA GLU A 26 -0.13 -4.44 -7.27
C GLU A 26 -1.31 -4.63 -6.31
N GLN A 27 -1.05 -4.63 -4.99
CA GLN A 27 -2.12 -4.73 -3.99
C GLN A 27 -3.05 -3.52 -4.02
N LEU A 28 -2.51 -2.29 -4.11
CA LEU A 28 -3.32 -1.07 -4.19
C LEU A 28 -4.19 -1.03 -5.45
N TYR A 29 -3.62 -1.41 -6.60
CA TYR A 29 -4.37 -1.48 -7.85
C TYR A 29 -5.48 -2.55 -7.77
N GLY A 30 -5.15 -3.73 -7.22
CA GLY A 30 -6.12 -4.80 -6.99
C GLY A 30 -7.25 -4.40 -6.05
N GLU A 31 -6.92 -3.75 -4.94
CA GLU A 31 -7.90 -3.31 -3.94
C GLU A 31 -8.91 -2.33 -4.55
N GLY A 32 -8.44 -1.38 -5.37
CA GLY A 32 -9.32 -0.41 -6.03
C GLY A 32 -10.09 -0.93 -7.24
N THR A 33 -9.61 -1.99 -7.89
CA THR A 33 -10.25 -2.61 -9.07
C THR A 33 -11.01 -3.90 -8.73
N ASN A 34 -11.36 -4.10 -7.46
CA ASN A 34 -12.06 -5.28 -6.95
C ASN A 34 -11.40 -6.62 -7.35
N GLY A 35 -10.07 -6.68 -7.27
CA GLY A 35 -9.29 -7.91 -7.47
C GLY A 35 -9.01 -8.22 -8.93
N SER A 36 -9.22 -7.25 -9.82
CA SER A 36 -8.78 -7.36 -11.20
C SER A 36 -7.25 -7.50 -11.27
N PHE A 37 -6.77 -8.20 -12.30
CA PHE A 37 -5.34 -8.42 -12.54
C PHE A 37 -4.57 -9.16 -11.43
N GLY A 38 -5.26 -9.98 -10.63
CA GLY A 38 -4.62 -10.88 -9.65
C GLY A 38 -4.32 -10.26 -8.29
N GLY A 39 -4.79 -9.04 -8.04
CA GLY A 39 -4.72 -8.43 -6.72
C GLY A 39 -5.81 -8.93 -5.77
N LYS A 40 -5.60 -8.77 -4.46
CA LYS A 40 -6.59 -9.12 -3.43
C LYS A 40 -7.52 -7.94 -3.14
N THR A 41 -8.68 -8.22 -2.58
CA THR A 41 -9.61 -7.20 -2.07
C THR A 41 -9.91 -7.45 -0.61
N HIS A 42 -9.83 -6.41 0.20
CA HIS A 42 -10.11 -6.43 1.63
C HIS A 42 -11.25 -5.47 2.00
N GLY A 43 -11.79 -4.73 1.02
CA GLY A 43 -12.82 -3.71 1.23
C GLY A 43 -12.27 -2.40 1.82
N LEU A 44 -10.96 -2.17 1.74
CA LEU A 44 -10.27 -1.03 2.34
C LEU A 44 -10.57 0.27 1.62
N PHE A 45 -10.78 0.25 0.30
CA PHE A 45 -11.23 1.43 -0.44
C PHE A 45 -12.60 1.90 0.07
N LYS A 46 -13.51 0.95 0.37
CA LYS A 46 -14.79 1.28 0.99
C LYS A 46 -14.62 1.80 2.41
N LYS A 47 -13.78 1.14 3.22
CA LYS A 47 -13.48 1.52 4.61
C LYS A 47 -12.95 2.96 4.73
N HIS A 48 -12.02 3.35 3.87
CA HIS A 48 -11.39 4.66 3.88
C HIS A 48 -12.09 5.71 3.00
N ASN A 49 -13.27 5.38 2.45
CA ASN A 49 -14.05 6.25 1.56
C ASN A 49 -13.29 6.70 0.29
N VAL A 50 -12.51 5.80 -0.29
CA VAL A 50 -11.57 6.01 -1.42
C VAL A 50 -12.17 5.52 -2.75
N GLN A 51 -13.50 5.56 -2.88
CA GLN A 51 -14.22 4.90 -3.98
C GLN A 51 -14.23 5.70 -5.30
N ASN A 52 -13.71 6.93 -5.30
CA ASN A 52 -13.85 7.87 -6.41
C ASN A 52 -12.64 7.92 -7.35
N TYR A 53 -11.63 7.08 -7.15
CA TYR A 53 -10.55 6.96 -8.13
C TYR A 53 -11.07 6.18 -9.33
N SER A 54 -11.04 6.80 -10.51
CA SER A 54 -11.20 6.06 -11.77
C SER A 54 -10.06 5.06 -11.94
N ASP A 55 -10.30 4.00 -12.71
CA ASP A 55 -9.26 3.01 -13.04
C ASP A 55 -8.01 3.68 -13.65
N ASP A 56 -8.19 4.69 -14.49
CA ASP A 56 -7.10 5.46 -15.09
C ASP A 56 -6.30 6.25 -14.04
N ASN A 57 -6.97 6.94 -13.11
CA ASN A 57 -6.29 7.69 -12.05
C ASN A 57 -5.54 6.74 -11.12
N LEU A 58 -6.17 5.62 -10.74
CA LEU A 58 -5.54 4.62 -9.88
C LEU A 58 -4.33 3.99 -10.58
N ARG A 59 -4.45 3.69 -11.88
CA ARG A 59 -3.33 3.21 -12.70
C ARG A 59 -2.21 4.24 -12.78
N GLU A 60 -2.50 5.51 -12.99
CA GLU A 60 -1.50 6.57 -13.04
C GLU A 60 -0.75 6.70 -11.71
N ILE A 61 -1.47 6.72 -10.59
CA ILE A 61 -0.90 6.83 -9.24
C ILE A 61 -0.01 5.62 -8.94
N THR A 62 -0.51 4.42 -9.24
CA THR A 62 0.24 3.17 -8.99
C THR A 62 1.47 3.08 -9.90
N MET A 63 1.36 3.40 -11.19
CA MET A 63 2.52 3.42 -12.11
C MET A 63 3.58 4.45 -11.71
N ASN A 64 3.17 5.59 -11.13
CA ASN A 64 4.05 6.63 -10.62
C ASN A 64 4.30 6.53 -9.11
N PHE A 65 4.13 5.36 -8.50
CA PHE A 65 4.33 5.16 -7.06
C PHE A 65 5.77 5.53 -6.66
N ARG A 66 5.92 6.51 -5.76
CA ARG A 66 7.21 7.02 -5.26
C ARG A 66 7.42 6.71 -3.77
N GLY A 67 6.93 5.56 -3.33
CA GLY A 67 6.89 5.22 -1.91
C GLY A 67 5.62 5.75 -1.21
N LEU A 68 5.48 5.39 0.06
CA LEU A 68 4.28 5.68 0.85
C LEU A 68 4.01 7.18 1.01
N ASP A 69 5.06 7.99 1.19
CA ASP A 69 4.94 9.45 1.30
C ASP A 69 4.42 10.09 0.00
N GLY A 70 4.65 9.45 -1.15
CA GLY A 70 4.18 9.92 -2.46
C GLY A 70 2.72 9.62 -2.77
N LEU A 71 2.02 8.85 -1.93
CA LEU A 71 0.61 8.56 -2.12
C LEU A 71 -0.28 9.71 -1.63
N PRO A 72 -1.43 9.94 -2.27
CA PRO A 72 -2.54 10.66 -1.67
C PRO A 72 -2.87 10.11 -0.27
N GLU A 73 -3.27 10.98 0.66
CA GLU A 73 -3.45 10.61 2.07
C GLU A 73 -4.41 9.43 2.28
N ASP A 74 -5.50 9.41 1.52
CA ASP A 74 -6.52 8.37 1.56
C ASP A 74 -5.99 7.01 1.06
N LEU A 75 -5.29 7.00 -0.08
CA LEU A 75 -4.61 5.82 -0.60
C LEU A 75 -3.47 5.36 0.30
N ARG A 76 -2.78 6.29 0.98
CA ARG A 76 -1.76 5.94 1.97
C ARG A 76 -2.36 5.19 3.15
N LYS A 77 -3.54 5.59 3.65
CA LYS A 77 -4.24 4.84 4.71
C LYS A 77 -4.60 3.42 4.27
N VAL A 78 -5.07 3.27 3.02
CA VAL A 78 -5.31 1.95 2.42
C VAL A 78 -4.01 1.14 2.37
N ALA A 79 -2.91 1.73 1.89
CA ALA A 79 -1.61 1.07 1.78
C ALA A 79 -1.11 0.57 3.15
N VAL A 80 -1.21 1.41 4.18
CA VAL A 80 -0.83 1.05 5.56
C VAL A 80 -1.65 -0.12 6.07
N ASP A 81 -2.97 -0.12 5.83
CA ASP A 81 -3.82 -1.24 6.23
C ASP A 81 -3.48 -2.53 5.47
N ILE A 82 -3.15 -2.46 4.18
CA ILE A 82 -2.69 -3.62 3.40
C ILE A 82 -1.40 -4.20 4.00
N ILE A 83 -0.42 -3.34 4.33
CA ILE A 83 0.84 -3.77 4.95
C ILE A 83 0.57 -4.46 6.29
N LYS A 84 -0.30 -3.88 7.11
CA LYS A 84 -0.68 -4.45 8.40
C LYS A 84 -1.35 -5.82 8.29
N LEU A 85 -2.24 -5.98 7.32
CA LEU A 85 -2.99 -7.23 7.15
C LEU A 85 -2.13 -8.35 6.56
N GLU A 86 -1.23 -8.03 5.63
CA GLU A 86 -0.56 -9.03 4.81
C GLU A 86 0.91 -9.27 5.18
N LEU A 87 1.60 -8.29 5.79
CA LEU A 87 3.04 -8.37 6.03
C LEU A 87 3.42 -8.22 7.51
N ASP A 88 2.98 -7.15 8.16
CA ASP A 88 3.40 -6.78 9.52
C ASP A 88 2.29 -6.00 10.24
N GLU A 89 1.54 -6.69 11.10
CA GLU A 89 0.42 -6.11 11.86
C GLU A 89 0.82 -4.93 12.75
N ASN A 90 2.10 -4.86 13.13
CA ASN A 90 2.66 -3.83 13.99
C ASN A 90 3.30 -2.68 13.19
N PHE A 91 3.16 -2.66 11.85
CA PHE A 91 3.71 -1.61 11.01
C PHE A 91 3.22 -0.22 11.43
N GLU A 92 4.14 0.68 11.75
CA GLU A 92 3.83 2.07 12.07
C GLU A 92 4.28 3.01 10.95
N PHE A 93 3.32 3.74 10.40
CA PHE A 93 3.63 4.82 9.47
C PHE A 93 3.99 6.08 10.25
N LEU A 94 5.28 6.26 10.51
CA LEU A 94 5.79 7.46 11.16
C LEU A 94 6.04 8.56 10.11
N PHE A 95 5.31 9.66 10.25
CA PHE A 95 5.69 10.91 9.58
C PHE A 95 7.01 11.37 10.20
N ARG A 96 8.05 11.55 9.38
CA ARG A 96 9.20 12.34 9.83
C ARG A 96 8.71 13.79 9.86
N GLU A 97 8.55 14.36 11.05
CA GLU A 97 8.53 15.81 11.20
C GLU A 97 9.87 16.33 10.69
N VAL A 98 9.84 17.17 9.65
CA VAL A 98 11.02 17.87 9.11
C VAL A 98 10.98 19.30 9.63
#